data_AF-A0ABD6ADX3-F1
#
_entry.id   AF-A0ABD6ADX3-F1
#
_cell.length_a   1.000
_cell.length_b   1.000
_cell.length_c   1.000
_cell.angle_alpha   90.00
_cell.angle_beta   90.00
_cell.angle_gamma   90.00
#
_symmetry.space_group_name_H-M   'P 1'
#
loop_
_entity.id
_entity.type
_entity.pdbx_description
1 polymer ?
#
loop_
_entity_poly.entity_id
_entity_poly.type
_entity_poly.pdbx_seq_one_letter_code
_entity_poly.pdbx_strand_id
1 'polypeptide(L)'
;MSDRDTAPSAERRLRAGWQGRYYEDFAVGDVYKHPYGRTVTETDDVWFTNVTMNVNPMHFNEAYAAETEFGQRLVNGTFVIALAVGMSVIDVSMNATANLGYDEVRHHAPVFHGDTLFAESEVLAKRESDSREHVGLVTTELRAYNQDDTLVLSLERTPMVLKRAHAQPSPAQPPGWPEGIGTQERDADGTPSETGAR
;
A
#
# COMPACT_ATOMS: atom_id res chain seq x y z
N MET A 1 -29.86 -3.28 22.95
CA MET A 1 -30.05 -3.63 21.53
C MET A 1 -30.37 -2.33 20.81
N SER A 2 -29.36 -1.64 20.30
CA SER A 2 -29.57 -0.46 19.45
C SER A 2 -29.41 -0.91 18.00
N ASP A 3 -30.48 -0.79 17.23
CA ASP A 3 -30.46 -0.86 15.79
C ASP A 3 -29.35 0.04 15.25
N ARG A 4 -28.35 -0.57 14.61
CA ARG A 4 -27.52 0.15 13.65
C ARG A 4 -28.31 0.14 12.36
N ASP A 5 -28.85 1.30 11.99
CA ASP A 5 -29.32 1.59 10.64
C ASP A 5 -28.27 1.12 9.63
N THR A 6 -28.53 -0.03 9.00
CA THR A 6 -27.81 -0.43 7.81
C THR A 6 -28.24 0.51 6.70
N ALA A 7 -27.43 1.55 6.46
CA ALA A 7 -27.51 2.32 5.23
C ALA A 7 -27.55 1.33 4.05
N PRO A 8 -28.38 1.57 3.01
CA PRO A 8 -28.45 0.68 1.86
C PRO A 8 -27.03 0.53 1.28
N SER A 9 -26.50 -0.70 1.30
CA SER A 9 -25.18 -0.98 0.76
C SER A 9 -25.19 -0.55 -0.70
N ALA A 10 -24.41 0.46 -1.05
CA ALA A 10 -24.23 0.85 -2.44
C ALA A 10 -23.85 -0.40 -3.25
N GLU A 11 -24.44 -0.56 -4.44
CA GLU A 11 -24.15 -1.70 -5.30
C GLU A 11 -22.64 -1.83 -5.53
N ARG A 12 -22.08 -2.99 -5.18
CA ARG A 12 -20.65 -3.26 -5.34
C ARG A 12 -20.31 -3.46 -6.80
N ARG A 13 -19.32 -2.72 -7.29
CA ARG A 13 -18.90 -2.76 -8.70
C ARG A 13 -17.42 -3.06 -8.79
N LEU A 14 -17.08 -4.23 -9.31
CA LEU A 14 -15.70 -4.55 -9.62
C LEU A 14 -15.20 -3.64 -10.74
N ARG A 15 -14.07 -2.96 -10.51
CA ARG A 15 -13.40 -2.11 -11.50
C ARG A 15 -12.04 -2.70 -11.82
N ALA A 16 -11.67 -2.67 -13.10
CA ALA A 16 -10.30 -2.93 -13.49
C ALA A 16 -9.38 -1.87 -12.85
N GLY A 17 -8.31 -2.30 -12.18
CA GLY A 17 -7.32 -1.41 -11.54
C GLY A 17 -6.05 -1.28 -12.38
N TRP A 18 -5.43 -0.08 -12.42
CA TRP A 18 -4.01 0.23 -12.70
C TRP A 18 -3.63 1.66 -13.12
N GLN A 19 -4.58 2.56 -13.34
CA GLN A 19 -4.26 3.81 -14.05
C GLN A 19 -3.83 4.99 -13.18
N GLY A 20 -3.60 4.79 -11.87
CA GLY A 20 -3.35 5.90 -10.95
C GLY A 20 -4.53 6.88 -10.92
N ARG A 21 -5.48 6.66 -10.01
CA ARG A 21 -6.74 7.41 -10.00
C ARG A 21 -6.57 8.82 -9.43
N TYR A 22 -7.36 9.75 -9.96
CA TYR A 22 -7.63 11.04 -9.34
C TYR A 22 -8.95 11.00 -8.59
N TYR A 23 -9.22 12.02 -7.78
CA TYR A 23 -10.42 12.11 -6.96
C TYR A 23 -11.69 11.81 -7.76
N GLU A 24 -11.82 12.34 -8.99
CA GLU A 24 -13.02 12.19 -9.83
C GLU A 24 -13.30 10.74 -10.24
N ASP A 25 -12.29 9.88 -10.30
CA ASP A 25 -12.39 8.51 -10.81
C ASP A 25 -13.01 7.52 -9.82
N PHE A 26 -13.12 7.90 -8.55
CA PHE A 26 -13.69 7.06 -7.50
C PHE A 26 -15.21 7.19 -7.44
N ALA A 27 -15.91 6.07 -7.24
CA ALA A 27 -17.33 6.04 -6.88
C ALA A 27 -17.55 5.11 -5.69
N VAL A 28 -18.42 5.50 -4.75
CA VAL A 28 -18.80 4.67 -3.59
C VAL A 28 -19.37 3.33 -4.07
N GLY A 29 -18.89 2.23 -3.49
CA GLY A 29 -19.18 0.85 -3.89
C GLY A 29 -18.25 0.28 -4.97
N ASP A 30 -17.34 1.07 -5.54
CA ASP A 30 -16.32 0.51 -6.45
C ASP A 30 -15.32 -0.35 -5.66
N VAL A 31 -14.98 -1.52 -6.22
CA VAL A 31 -14.01 -2.47 -5.66
C VAL A 31 -12.84 -2.61 -6.63
N TYR A 32 -11.62 -2.46 -6.11
CA TYR A 32 -10.38 -2.56 -6.86
C TYR A 32 -9.57 -3.75 -6.37
N LYS A 33 -9.44 -4.79 -7.19
CA LYS A 33 -8.50 -5.88 -6.95
C LYS A 33 -7.11 -5.45 -7.37
N HIS A 34 -6.19 -5.36 -6.43
CA HIS A 34 -4.83 -4.94 -6.69
C HIS A 34 -4.10 -6.07 -7.44
N PRO A 35 -3.22 -5.73 -8.39
CA PRO A 35 -2.75 -6.67 -9.41
C PRO A 35 -1.93 -7.86 -8.94
N TYR A 36 -1.11 -7.61 -7.93
CA TYR A 36 0.05 -8.42 -7.65
C TYR A 36 -0.23 -9.17 -6.37
N GLY A 37 -0.12 -10.49 -6.45
CA GLY A 37 0.17 -11.28 -5.27
C GLY A 37 1.63 -11.09 -4.88
N ARG A 38 1.93 -11.10 -3.59
CA ARG A 38 3.32 -11.07 -3.10
C ARG A 38 3.53 -12.13 -2.03
N THR A 39 4.42 -13.08 -2.32
CA THR A 39 4.90 -14.05 -1.34
C THR A 39 5.71 -13.35 -0.27
N VAL A 40 5.33 -13.56 0.98
CA VAL A 40 6.06 -13.11 2.16
C VAL A 40 7.14 -14.12 2.48
N THR A 41 8.36 -13.64 2.64
CA THR A 41 9.52 -14.48 2.93
C THR A 41 10.07 -14.18 4.31
N GLU A 42 10.93 -15.06 4.82
CA GLU A 42 11.67 -14.81 6.07
C GLU A 42 12.48 -13.50 6.00
N THR A 43 13.00 -13.17 4.82
CA THR A 43 13.76 -11.93 4.60
C THR A 43 12.90 -10.71 4.95
N ASP A 44 11.65 -10.68 4.50
CA ASP A 44 10.74 -9.58 4.78
C ASP A 44 10.52 -9.36 6.27
N ASP A 45 10.24 -10.45 6.99
CA ASP A 45 9.87 -10.43 8.39
C ASP A 45 11.06 -10.04 9.28
N VAL A 46 12.25 -10.60 9.00
CA VAL A 46 13.49 -10.24 9.72
C VAL A 46 13.86 -8.78 9.49
N TRP A 47 13.85 -8.31 8.23
CA TRP A 47 14.18 -6.93 7.92
C TRP A 47 13.21 -5.95 8.60
N PHE A 48 11.92 -6.22 8.51
CA PHE A 48 10.91 -5.35 9.09
C PHE A 48 10.97 -5.34 10.62
N THR A 49 11.14 -6.50 11.24
CA THR A 49 11.29 -6.64 12.70
C THR A 49 12.52 -5.89 13.21
N ASN A 50 13.65 -5.94 12.49
CA ASN A 50 14.86 -5.20 12.83
C ASN A 50 14.69 -3.69 12.72
N VAL A 51 14.18 -3.18 11.58
CA VAL A 51 14.06 -1.73 11.35
C VAL A 51 13.03 -1.08 12.28
N THR A 52 12.02 -1.84 12.72
CA THR A 52 10.99 -1.37 13.65
C THR A 52 11.33 -1.59 15.12
N MET A 53 12.45 -2.25 15.43
CA MET A 53 12.84 -2.66 16.78
C MET A 53 11.74 -3.49 17.48
N ASN A 54 10.99 -4.29 16.73
CA ASN A 54 10.01 -5.20 17.32
C ASN A 54 10.75 -6.38 17.97
N VAL A 55 10.82 -6.41 19.29
CA VAL A 55 11.55 -7.43 20.06
C VAL A 55 10.70 -8.63 20.49
N ASN A 56 9.51 -8.83 19.90
CA ASN A 56 8.70 -10.01 20.17
C ASN A 56 9.32 -11.26 19.51
N PRO A 57 9.75 -12.28 20.29
CA PRO A 57 10.43 -13.48 19.78
C PRO A 57 9.60 -14.31 18.81
N MET A 58 8.28 -14.12 18.75
CA MET A 58 7.39 -14.75 17.78
C MET A 58 7.82 -14.53 16.32
N HIS A 59 8.54 -13.44 16.03
CA HIS A 59 8.93 -13.07 14.66
C HIS A 59 10.37 -13.49 14.29
N PHE A 60 11.19 -13.90 15.26
CA PHE A 60 12.63 -14.12 15.01
C PHE A 60 13.28 -15.29 15.78
N ASN A 61 12.57 -15.94 16.70
CA ASN A 61 13.11 -17.06 17.48
C ASN A 61 12.32 -18.34 17.20
N GLU A 62 12.88 -19.21 16.36
CA GLU A 62 12.28 -20.49 15.98
C GLU A 62 12.02 -21.40 17.19
N ALA A 63 12.99 -21.54 18.10
CA ALA A 63 12.84 -22.39 19.28
C ALA A 63 11.74 -21.87 20.23
N TYR A 64 11.56 -20.56 20.33
CA TYR A 64 10.44 -19.98 21.06
C TYR A 64 9.11 -20.24 20.35
N ALA A 65 9.04 -19.98 19.04
CA ALA A 65 7.81 -20.09 18.27
C ALA A 65 7.28 -21.54 18.18
N ALA A 66 8.18 -22.52 18.12
CA ALA A 66 7.85 -23.95 18.14
C ALA A 66 7.10 -24.40 19.42
N GLU A 67 7.28 -23.69 20.54
CA GLU A 67 6.61 -23.97 21.81
C GLU A 67 5.25 -23.25 21.95
N THR A 68 4.84 -22.51 20.92
CA THR A 68 3.55 -21.79 20.90
C THR A 68 2.51 -22.55 20.07
N GLU A 69 1.25 -22.14 20.15
CA GLU A 69 0.16 -22.77 19.37
C GLU A 69 0.35 -22.69 17.85
N PHE A 70 1.19 -21.76 17.37
CA PHE A 70 1.48 -21.58 15.95
C PHE A 70 2.54 -22.55 15.43
N GLY A 71 3.40 -23.10 16.30
CA GLY A 71 4.43 -24.08 15.96
C GLY A 71 5.57 -23.58 15.07
N GLN A 72 5.54 -22.33 14.63
CA GLN A 72 6.55 -21.66 13.79
C GLN A 72 6.40 -20.14 13.92
N ARG A 73 7.38 -19.38 13.41
CA ARG A 73 7.36 -17.92 13.48
C ARG A 73 6.20 -17.30 12.70
N LEU A 74 5.60 -16.27 13.30
CA LEU A 74 4.60 -15.44 12.63
C LEU A 74 5.27 -14.26 11.94
N VAL A 75 4.75 -13.89 10.78
CA VAL A 75 5.07 -12.60 10.17
C VAL A 75 4.53 -11.47 11.06
N ASN A 76 5.35 -10.44 11.28
CA ASN A 76 4.96 -9.25 12.03
C ASN A 76 3.67 -8.62 11.45
N GLY A 77 2.63 -8.48 12.27
CA GLY A 77 1.34 -7.92 11.83
C GLY A 77 1.45 -6.51 11.24
N THR A 78 2.35 -5.67 11.74
CA THR A 78 2.56 -4.32 11.18
C THR A 78 3.26 -4.35 9.81
N PHE A 79 4.05 -5.39 9.52
CA PHE A 79 4.53 -5.64 8.16
C PHE A 79 3.36 -5.99 7.24
N VAL A 80 2.43 -6.84 7.68
CA VAL A 80 1.23 -7.21 6.88
C VAL A 80 0.40 -5.97 6.53
N ILE A 81 0.25 -5.03 7.48
CA ILE A 81 -0.40 -3.72 7.22
C ILE A 81 0.37 -2.95 6.16
N ALA A 82 1.68 -2.75 6.35
CA ALA A 82 2.51 -1.98 5.43
C ALA A 82 2.49 -2.58 4.01
N LEU A 83 2.53 -3.91 3.91
CA LEU A 83 2.46 -4.65 2.66
C LEU A 83 1.12 -4.44 1.96
N ALA A 84 -0.02 -4.70 2.62
CA ALA A 84 -1.34 -4.54 2.03
C ALA A 84 -1.60 -3.09 1.59
N VAL A 85 -1.18 -2.12 2.41
CA VAL A 85 -1.24 -0.68 2.07
C VAL A 85 -0.38 -0.37 0.85
N GLY A 86 0.84 -0.93 0.77
CA GLY A 86 1.74 -0.77 -0.37
C GLY A 86 1.17 -1.34 -1.66
N MET A 87 0.59 -2.55 -1.61
CA MET A 87 -0.03 -3.22 -2.77
C MET A 87 -1.16 -2.40 -3.38
N SER A 88 -1.87 -1.65 -2.55
CA SER A 88 -3.05 -0.88 -2.95
C SER A 88 -2.73 0.53 -3.43
N VAL A 89 -1.46 0.98 -3.35
CA VAL A 89 -1.04 2.33 -3.77
C VAL A 89 -1.40 2.61 -5.22
N ILE A 90 -1.13 1.66 -6.12
CA ILE A 90 -1.34 1.84 -7.57
C ILE A 90 -2.77 2.24 -7.94
N ASP A 91 -3.75 1.79 -7.16
CA ASP A 91 -5.17 2.01 -7.44
C ASP A 91 -5.79 3.15 -6.65
N VAL A 92 -5.27 3.44 -5.46
CA VAL A 92 -5.97 4.27 -4.47
C VAL A 92 -5.20 5.53 -4.12
N SER A 93 -3.87 5.46 -3.97
CA SER A 93 -3.08 6.57 -3.40
C SER A 93 -1.87 7.00 -4.22
N MET A 94 -1.68 6.48 -5.43
CA MET A 94 -0.62 6.92 -6.35
C MET A 94 -0.63 8.44 -6.60
N ASN A 95 -1.81 9.06 -6.67
CA ASN A 95 -1.99 10.52 -6.76
C ASN A 95 -2.54 11.13 -5.46
N ALA A 96 -2.30 10.50 -4.31
CA ALA A 96 -2.65 11.08 -3.02
C ALA A 96 -1.53 11.98 -2.50
N THR A 97 -1.92 13.09 -1.87
CA THR A 97 -0.99 14.01 -1.20
C THR A 97 -0.59 13.52 0.18
N ALA A 98 -1.50 12.86 0.89
CA ALA A 98 -1.23 12.20 2.16
C ALA A 98 -2.33 11.18 2.49
N ASN A 99 -2.01 10.23 3.36
CA ASN A 99 -2.99 9.38 4.04
C ASN A 99 -3.32 9.99 5.42
N LEU A 100 -4.60 10.20 5.72
CA LEU A 100 -5.01 10.88 6.95
C LEU A 100 -5.11 9.96 8.16
N GLY A 101 -5.34 8.67 7.94
CA GLY A 101 -5.56 7.72 9.02
C GLY A 101 -5.77 6.30 8.53
N TYR A 102 -5.64 5.38 9.49
CA TYR A 102 -6.04 3.99 9.38
C TYR A 102 -6.99 3.71 10.55
N ASP A 103 -8.17 3.22 10.24
CA ASP A 103 -9.23 2.93 11.20
C ASP A 103 -9.62 1.45 11.10
N GLU A 104 -10.29 0.93 12.12
CA GLU A 104 -10.84 -0.43 12.14
C GLU A 104 -9.87 -1.55 11.71
N VAL A 105 -8.58 -1.41 12.05
CA VAL A 105 -7.55 -2.41 11.74
C VAL A 105 -7.85 -3.72 12.48
N ARG A 106 -7.91 -4.83 11.76
CA ARG A 106 -8.15 -6.18 12.30
C ARG A 106 -7.23 -7.20 11.63
N HIS A 107 -6.51 -7.97 12.44
CA HIS A 107 -5.82 -9.20 12.02
C HIS A 107 -6.77 -10.38 12.23
N HIS A 108 -7.14 -11.06 11.14
CA HIS A 108 -8.14 -12.13 11.15
C HIS A 108 -7.52 -13.52 11.20
N ALA A 109 -6.33 -13.67 10.62
CA ALA A 109 -5.56 -14.91 10.60
C ALA A 109 -4.05 -14.62 10.65
N PRO A 110 -3.23 -15.54 11.20
CA PRO A 110 -1.78 -15.43 11.12
C PRO A 110 -1.29 -15.48 9.68
N VAL A 111 -0.15 -14.84 9.42
CA VAL A 111 0.58 -14.95 8.16
C VAL A 111 1.93 -15.61 8.47
N PHE A 112 2.30 -16.58 7.66
CA PHE A 112 3.54 -17.35 7.80
C PHE A 112 4.50 -17.05 6.64
N HIS A 113 5.77 -17.43 6.82
CA HIS A 113 6.74 -17.39 5.73
C HIS A 113 6.30 -18.37 4.64
N GLY A 114 6.24 -17.91 3.39
CA GLY A 114 5.76 -18.67 2.23
C GLY A 114 4.32 -18.32 1.80
N ASP A 115 3.53 -17.65 2.65
CA ASP A 115 2.20 -17.19 2.25
C ASP A 115 2.28 -16.13 1.14
N THR A 116 1.40 -16.21 0.15
CA THR A 116 1.22 -15.18 -0.87
C THR A 116 0.02 -14.33 -0.53
N LEU A 117 0.23 -13.05 -0.28
CA LEU A 117 -0.86 -12.12 0.00
C LEU A 117 -1.37 -11.44 -1.27
N PHE A 118 -2.68 -11.29 -1.36
CA PHE A 118 -3.45 -10.54 -2.34
C PHE A 118 -4.25 -9.46 -1.60
N ALA A 119 -4.59 -8.36 -2.26
CA ALA A 119 -5.35 -7.29 -1.62
C ALA A 119 -6.38 -6.66 -2.55
N GLU A 120 -7.46 -6.14 -1.97
CA GLU A 120 -8.47 -5.35 -2.67
C GLU A 120 -8.97 -4.19 -1.80
N SER A 121 -9.42 -3.11 -2.45
CA SER A 121 -9.99 -1.94 -1.78
C SER A 121 -11.41 -1.66 -2.26
N GLU A 122 -12.35 -1.48 -1.34
CA GLU A 122 -13.74 -1.05 -1.60
C GLU A 122 -13.91 0.42 -1.19
N VAL A 123 -14.45 1.26 -2.06
CA VAL A 123 -14.72 2.68 -1.73
C VAL A 123 -15.96 2.77 -0.85
N LEU A 124 -15.78 3.15 0.42
CA LEU A 124 -16.86 3.31 1.38
C LEU A 124 -17.46 4.72 1.35
N ALA A 125 -16.61 5.74 1.21
CA ALA A 125 -17.03 7.13 1.21
C ALA A 125 -16.13 7.99 0.31
N LYS A 126 -16.71 9.07 -0.20
CA LYS A 126 -16.02 10.07 -1.02
C LYS A 126 -16.61 11.44 -0.73
N ARG A 127 -15.75 12.42 -0.47
CA ARG A 127 -16.15 13.83 -0.29
C ARG A 127 -15.04 14.77 -0.72
N GLU A 128 -15.40 16.00 -1.05
CA GLU A 128 -14.40 17.03 -1.27
C GLU A 128 -13.79 17.50 0.05
N SER A 129 -12.60 18.08 0.00
CA SER A 129 -12.01 18.75 1.15
C SER A 129 -12.63 20.13 1.32
N ASP A 130 -13.12 20.43 2.53
CA ASP A 130 -13.72 21.72 2.85
C ASP A 130 -12.68 22.85 2.95
N SER A 131 -11.40 22.51 3.15
CA SER A 131 -10.31 23.47 3.36
C SER A 131 -9.28 23.52 2.23
N ARG A 132 -9.32 22.56 1.28
CA ARG A 132 -8.34 22.44 0.21
C ARG A 132 -9.00 22.10 -1.12
N GLU A 133 -9.16 23.08 -1.99
CA GLU A 133 -9.84 22.91 -3.29
C GLU A 133 -9.23 21.82 -4.18
N HIS A 134 -7.91 21.61 -4.09
CA HIS A 134 -7.14 20.74 -4.97
C HIS A 134 -7.21 19.24 -4.65
N VAL A 135 -7.89 18.85 -3.57
CA VAL A 135 -7.99 17.44 -3.12
C VAL A 135 -9.41 17.07 -2.70
N GLY A 136 -9.70 15.77 -2.72
CA GLY A 136 -10.83 15.19 -2.01
C GLY A 136 -10.40 14.01 -1.16
N LEU A 137 -11.25 13.62 -0.22
CA LEU A 137 -11.02 12.49 0.67
C LEU A 137 -11.78 11.29 0.13
N VAL A 138 -11.10 10.15 0.07
CA VAL A 138 -11.67 8.87 -0.34
C VAL A 138 -11.41 7.88 0.79
N THR A 139 -12.46 7.37 1.42
CA THR A 139 -12.35 6.33 2.45
C THR A 139 -12.55 4.97 1.80
N THR A 140 -11.62 4.05 2.02
CA THR A 140 -11.66 2.69 1.47
C THR A 140 -11.49 1.64 2.55
N GLU A 141 -12.25 0.54 2.46
CA GLU A 141 -11.93 -0.71 3.16
C GLU A 141 -10.89 -1.46 2.34
N LEU A 142 -9.71 -1.70 2.91
CA LEU A 142 -8.67 -2.55 2.36
C LEU A 142 -8.75 -3.93 3.01
N ARG A 143 -8.91 -4.97 2.20
CA ARG A 143 -8.93 -6.37 2.63
C ARG A 143 -7.75 -7.10 2.00
N ALA A 144 -7.03 -7.90 2.79
CA ALA A 144 -5.95 -8.76 2.30
C ALA A 144 -6.26 -10.23 2.59
N TYR A 145 -5.93 -11.07 1.63
CA TYR A 145 -6.18 -12.52 1.64
C TYR A 145 -4.88 -13.27 1.34
N ASN A 146 -4.74 -14.49 1.85
CA ASN A 146 -3.65 -15.39 1.42
C ASN A 146 -4.04 -16.19 0.15
N GLN A 147 -3.17 -17.11 -0.28
CA GLN A 147 -3.38 -17.98 -1.45
C GLN A 147 -4.59 -18.93 -1.33
N ASP A 148 -5.08 -19.15 -0.12
CA ASP A 148 -6.18 -20.07 0.20
C ASP A 148 -7.51 -19.32 0.43
N ASP A 149 -7.60 -18.07 -0.04
CA ASP A 149 -8.77 -17.18 0.14
C ASP A 149 -9.10 -16.89 1.61
N THR A 150 -8.12 -17.07 2.52
CA THR A 150 -8.29 -16.72 3.94
C THR A 150 -8.07 -15.22 4.10
N LEU A 151 -9.06 -14.51 4.62
CA LEU A 151 -8.92 -13.10 5.02
C LEU A 151 -7.91 -13.01 6.16
N VAL A 152 -6.81 -12.28 5.95
CA VAL A 152 -5.73 -12.13 6.95
C VAL A 152 -5.75 -10.75 7.61
N LEU A 153 -6.18 -9.71 6.88
CA LEU A 153 -6.20 -8.33 7.35
C LEU A 153 -7.38 -7.57 6.75
N SER A 154 -8.02 -6.74 7.57
CA SER A 154 -8.86 -5.64 7.07
C SER A 154 -8.51 -4.33 7.77
N LEU A 155 -8.67 -3.21 7.08
CA LEU A 155 -8.59 -1.87 7.66
C LEU A 155 -9.38 -0.88 6.80
N GLU A 156 -9.81 0.22 7.41
CA GLU A 156 -10.25 1.40 6.68
C GLU A 156 -9.09 2.38 6.55
N ARG A 157 -9.00 3.08 5.42
CA ARG A 157 -8.04 4.18 5.26
C ARG A 157 -8.63 5.33 4.48
N THR A 158 -8.15 6.54 4.76
CA THR A 158 -8.64 7.76 4.11
C THR A 158 -7.49 8.60 3.53
N PRO A 159 -7.08 8.36 2.27
CA PRO A 159 -6.23 9.27 1.52
C PRO A 159 -6.91 10.58 1.11
N MET A 160 -6.11 11.65 1.07
CA MET A 160 -6.40 12.89 0.34
C MET A 160 -5.88 12.76 -1.09
N VAL A 161 -6.78 12.51 -2.04
CA VAL A 161 -6.46 12.31 -3.46
C VAL A 161 -6.53 13.63 -4.21
N LEU A 162 -5.54 13.90 -5.06
CA LEU A 162 -5.56 15.07 -5.95
C LEU A 162 -6.77 15.04 -6.88
N LYS A 163 -7.39 16.20 -7.07
CA LYS A 163 -8.28 16.43 -8.20
C LYS A 163 -7.45 16.55 -9.47
N ARG A 164 -7.92 15.96 -10.57
CA ARG A 164 -7.15 15.88 -11.84
C ARG A 164 -6.67 17.24 -12.34
N ALA A 165 -7.48 18.28 -12.18
CA ALA A 165 -7.14 19.65 -12.60
C ALA A 165 -5.90 20.24 -11.89
N HIS A 166 -5.49 19.66 -10.75
CA HIS A 166 -4.36 20.14 -9.94
C HIS A 166 -3.15 19.18 -9.96
N ALA A 167 -3.13 18.22 -10.88
CA ALA A 167 -2.16 17.14 -10.91
C ALA A 167 -0.87 17.47 -11.69
N GLN A 168 -0.21 18.58 -11.35
CA GLN A 168 1.10 18.93 -11.92
C GLN A 168 2.14 19.29 -10.85
N PRO A 169 3.33 18.66 -10.86
CA PRO A 169 3.70 17.48 -11.66
C PRO A 169 2.87 16.25 -11.24
N SER A 170 2.79 15.22 -12.10
CA SER A 170 2.16 13.95 -11.76
C SER A 170 3.17 12.80 -11.79
N PRO A 171 2.96 11.69 -11.06
CA PRO A 171 3.77 10.48 -11.21
C PRO A 171 3.88 9.99 -12.65
N ALA A 172 2.84 10.20 -13.47
CA ALA A 172 2.83 9.84 -14.89
C ALA A 172 3.62 10.81 -15.78
N GLN A 173 3.88 12.03 -15.31
CA GLN A 173 4.66 13.08 -15.98
C GLN A 173 5.62 13.72 -14.96
N PRO A 174 6.71 13.03 -14.59
CA PRO A 174 7.68 13.57 -13.64
C PRO A 174 8.34 14.83 -14.21
N PRO A 175 8.87 15.72 -13.37
CA PRO A 175 9.43 17.02 -13.79
C PRO A 175 10.72 16.93 -14.63
N GLY A 176 11.11 15.72 -15.07
CA GLY A 176 12.36 15.47 -15.78
C GLY A 176 13.58 15.55 -14.87
N TRP A 177 14.76 15.52 -15.49
CA TRP A 177 16.03 15.73 -14.79
C TRP A 177 16.26 17.23 -14.58
N PRO A 178 16.77 17.65 -13.42
CA PRO A 178 17.26 19.01 -13.25
C PRO A 178 18.35 19.33 -14.27
N GLU A 179 18.35 20.56 -14.79
CA GLU A 179 19.39 21.04 -15.71
C GLU A 179 20.80 20.86 -15.09
N GLY A 180 21.76 20.37 -15.88
CA GLY A 180 23.14 20.13 -15.46
C GLY A 180 23.39 18.82 -14.71
N ILE A 181 22.35 18.04 -14.39
CA ILE A 181 22.50 16.68 -13.83
C ILE A 181 22.39 15.65 -14.95
N GLY A 182 23.44 14.84 -15.12
CA GLY A 182 23.50 13.79 -16.14
C GLY A 182 24.70 13.93 -17.06
N THR A 183 24.52 13.53 -18.33
CA THR A 183 25.53 13.54 -19.39
C THR A 183 26.26 14.88 -19.44
N GLN A 184 27.55 14.85 -19.16
CA GLN A 184 28.44 15.99 -19.23
C GLN A 184 29.01 16.11 -20.65
N GLU A 185 29.56 17.26 -21.03
CA GLU A 185 30.17 17.46 -22.36
C GLU A 185 31.25 16.39 -22.68
N ARG A 186 32.03 15.98 -21.67
CA ARG A 186 33.02 14.88 -21.80
C ARG A 186 32.44 13.52 -22.18
N ASP A 187 31.15 13.29 -21.90
CA ASP A 187 30.47 12.02 -22.21
C ASP A 187 29.96 12.01 -23.66
N ALA A 188 29.89 13.16 -24.33
CA ALA A 188 29.45 13.31 -25.72
C ALA A 188 30.60 13.13 -26.73
N ASP A 189 31.85 13.44 -26.32
CA ASP A 189 33.00 13.52 -27.23
C ASP A 189 33.80 12.21 -27.38
N GLY A 190 33.35 11.11 -26.76
CA GLY A 190 33.96 9.77 -26.89
C GLY A 190 35.44 9.69 -26.47
N THR A 191 35.96 10.70 -25.77
CA THR A 191 37.37 10.76 -25.35
C THR A 191 37.50 10.00 -24.02
N PRO A 192 38.27 8.89 -23.95
CA PRO A 192 38.41 8.13 -22.71
C PRO A 192 39.01 9.01 -21.61
N SER A 193 38.49 8.90 -20.38
CA SER A 193 39.07 9.62 -19.25
C SER A 193 40.51 9.16 -19.02
N GLU A 194 41.49 10.00 -19.34
CA GLU A 194 42.84 9.81 -18.86
C GLU A 194 42.90 10.18 -17.37
N THR A 195 43.53 9.29 -16.60
CA THR A 195 43.96 9.38 -15.19
C THR A 195 42.92 9.02 -14.10
N GLY A 196 43.28 8.25 -13.06
CA GLY A 196 44.60 7.78 -12.69
C GLY A 196 44.58 6.80 -11.51
N ALA A 197 45.65 6.03 -11.43
CA ALA A 197 46.01 5.22 -10.29
C ALA A 197 46.06 6.05 -8.99
N ARG A 198 45.47 5.50 -7.93
CA ARG A 198 46.04 5.40 -6.58
C ARG A 198 45.28 4.35 -5.78
#